data_AF-A0A7W0YSA9-F1
#
_entry.id   AF-A0A7W0YSA9-F1
#
_cell.length_a   1.000
_cell.length_b   1.000
_cell.length_c   1.000
_cell.angle_alpha   90.00
_cell.angle_beta   90.00
_cell.angle_gamma   90.00
#
_symmetry.space_group_name_H-M   'P 1'
#
loop_
_entity.id
_entity.type
_entity.pdbx_description
1 polymer ?
#
loop_
_entity_poly.entity_id
_entity_poly.type
_entity_poly.pdbx_seq_one_letter_code
_entity_poly.pdbx_strand_id
1 'polypeptide(L)'
;MVATTFAADTPLVVTGLVVANGVAGNWLWWNFIMSGMLTVFFFARLWRRAHVMTDIEFTEIRYSGRPAAVLRGFRSIYLGIFINLIILGWVTRAMIKILTISLGVSPYLAVGICFVITVAYSVAAGMWAVLWTDLLQFIIKMTAVMAGFAAAYMSTVATQLNWGAS
;
A
#
# COMPACT_ATOMS: atom_id res chain seq x y z
N MET A 1 -6.95 1.18 6.24
CA MET A 1 -5.49 0.98 6.28
C MET A 1 -5.01 -0.09 5.31
N VAL A 2 -5.71 -1.21 5.11
CA VAL A 2 -5.23 -2.27 4.18
C VAL A 2 -5.15 -1.78 2.73
N ALA A 3 -6.17 -1.06 2.26
CA ALA A 3 -6.21 -0.52 0.89
C ALA A 3 -5.05 0.44 0.60
N THR A 4 -4.76 1.35 1.55
CA THR A 4 -3.67 2.34 1.45
C THR A 4 -2.28 1.69 1.46
N THR A 5 -2.12 0.55 2.13
CA THR A 5 -0.85 -0.19 2.16
C THR A 5 -0.68 -1.12 0.97
N PHE A 6 -1.75 -1.39 0.20
CA PHE A 6 -1.74 -2.27 -0.96
C PHE A 6 -1.60 -1.47 -2.25
N ALA A 7 -0.45 -0.80 -2.36
CA ALA A 7 -0.05 -0.01 -3.51
C ALA A 7 0.57 -0.91 -4.61
N ALA A 8 0.79 -0.35 -5.80
CA ALA A 8 1.21 -1.11 -6.97
C ALA A 8 2.61 -1.76 -6.83
N ASP A 9 3.44 -1.23 -5.95
CA ASP A 9 4.76 -1.75 -5.61
C ASP A 9 4.69 -3.01 -4.73
N THR A 10 3.70 -3.13 -3.85
CA THR A 10 3.64 -4.22 -2.86
C THR A 10 3.55 -5.59 -3.53
N PRO A 11 2.64 -5.84 -4.51
CA PRO A 11 2.63 -7.11 -5.24
C PRO A 11 3.92 -7.35 -6.01
N LEU A 12 4.57 -6.31 -6.54
CA LEU A 12 5.81 -6.42 -7.29
C LEU A 12 6.98 -6.86 -6.40
N VAL A 13 7.04 -6.34 -5.17
CA VAL A 13 8.05 -6.73 -4.18
C VAL A 13 7.78 -8.14 -3.66
N VAL A 14 6.54 -8.45 -3.28
CA VAL A 14 6.17 -9.76 -2.75
C VAL A 14 6.38 -10.86 -3.81
N THR A 15 5.98 -10.63 -5.05
CA THR A 15 6.23 -11.60 -6.14
C THR A 15 7.73 -11.77 -6.39
N GLY A 16 8.51 -10.68 -6.39
CA GLY A 16 9.97 -10.74 -6.49
C GLY A 16 10.61 -11.54 -5.35
N LEU A 17 10.16 -11.36 -4.11
CA LEU A 17 10.65 -12.11 -2.95
C LEU A 17 10.31 -13.60 -3.05
N VAL A 18 9.09 -13.94 -3.50
CA VAL A 18 8.65 -15.32 -3.68
C VAL A 18 9.42 -16.01 -4.80
N VAL A 19 9.71 -15.31 -5.90
CA VAL A 19 10.52 -15.85 -7.00
C VAL A 19 11.96 -16.11 -6.57
N ALA A 20 12.56 -15.21 -5.78
CA ALA A 20 13.95 -15.33 -5.36
C ALA A 20 14.19 -16.30 -4.19
N ASN A 21 13.30 -16.30 -3.19
CA ASN A 21 13.50 -17.01 -1.92
C ASN A 21 12.39 -18.03 -1.61
N GLY A 22 11.51 -18.31 -2.59
CA GLY A 22 10.32 -19.14 -2.38
C GLY A 22 9.30 -18.46 -1.44
N VAL A 23 8.25 -19.22 -1.09
CA VAL A 23 7.16 -18.74 -0.21
C VAL A 23 7.68 -18.32 1.17
N ALA A 24 8.81 -18.90 1.62
CA ALA A 24 9.45 -18.53 2.89
C ALA A 24 9.88 -17.06 2.94
N GLY A 25 10.30 -16.46 1.83
CA GLY A 25 10.66 -15.04 1.76
C GLY A 25 9.49 -14.10 2.09
N ASN A 26 8.25 -14.56 1.92
CA ASN A 26 7.05 -13.80 2.25
C ASN A 26 6.81 -13.68 3.77
N TRP A 27 7.56 -14.42 4.60
CA TRP A 27 7.50 -14.28 6.05
C TRP A 27 7.79 -12.85 6.52
N LEU A 28 8.66 -12.14 5.80
CA LEU A 28 8.93 -10.71 6.03
C LEU A 28 7.66 -9.85 5.97
N TRP A 29 6.66 -10.25 5.19
CA TRP A 29 5.38 -9.55 5.13
C TRP A 29 4.38 -10.08 6.16
N TRP A 30 4.31 -11.40 6.32
CA TRP A 30 3.36 -12.04 7.22
C TRP A 30 3.61 -11.74 8.70
N ASN A 31 4.85 -11.53 9.13
CA ASN A 31 5.13 -11.21 10.53
C ASN A 31 4.46 -9.88 10.96
N PHE A 32 4.27 -8.93 10.03
CA PHE A 32 3.62 -7.66 10.33
C PHE A 32 2.13 -7.80 10.65
N ILE A 33 1.48 -8.88 10.19
CA ILE A 33 0.07 -9.16 10.51
C ILE A 33 -0.09 -9.33 12.03
N MET A 34 0.80 -10.10 12.66
CA MET A 34 0.78 -10.31 14.11
C MET A 34 0.94 -8.98 14.87
N SER A 35 1.91 -8.15 14.45
CA SER A 35 2.12 -6.82 15.03
C SER A 35 0.90 -5.91 14.87
N GLY A 36 0.28 -5.89 13.69
CA GLY A 36 -0.92 -5.12 13.41
C GLY A 36 -2.13 -5.56 14.26
N MET A 37 -2.35 -6.87 14.38
CA MET A 37 -3.44 -7.43 15.19
C MET A 37 -3.29 -7.06 16.67
N LEU A 38 -2.10 -7.23 17.24
CA LEU A 38 -1.81 -6.85 18.62
C LEU A 38 -2.02 -5.34 18.82
N THR A 39 -1.57 -4.51 17.88
CA THR A 39 -1.72 -3.06 17.96
C THR A 39 -3.20 -2.67 18.00
N VAL A 40 -4.04 -3.26 17.15
CA VAL A 40 -5.48 -2.98 17.13
C VAL A 40 -6.14 -3.45 18.43
N PHE A 41 -5.83 -4.66 18.91
CA PHE A 41 -6.46 -5.20 20.11
C PHE A 41 -6.15 -4.39 21.38
N PHE A 42 -4.87 -4.03 21.58
CA PHE A 42 -4.46 -3.32 22.79
C PHE A 42 -4.64 -1.80 22.69
N PHE A 43 -4.31 -1.19 21.55
CA PHE A 43 -4.19 0.27 21.45
C PHE A 43 -5.38 0.95 20.77
N ALA A 44 -6.23 0.27 19.99
CA ALA A 44 -7.34 0.95 19.31
C ALA A 44 -8.36 1.57 20.28
N ARG A 45 -8.56 0.97 21.46
CA ARG A 45 -9.42 1.56 22.51
C ARG A 45 -8.78 2.80 23.12
N LEU A 46 -7.46 2.77 23.36
CA LEU A 46 -6.72 3.90 23.92
C LEU A 46 -6.68 5.07 22.92
N TRP A 47 -6.49 4.79 21.64
CA TRP A 47 -6.48 5.79 20.58
C TRP A 47 -7.82 6.52 20.46
N ARG A 48 -8.94 5.78 20.47
CA ARG A 48 -10.28 6.39 20.46
C ARG A 48 -10.54 7.29 21.66
N ARG A 49 -9.96 6.99 22.82
CA ARG A 49 -10.08 7.82 24.04
C ARG A 49 -9.24 9.09 23.99
N ALA A 50 -8.17 9.11 23.21
CA ALA A 50 -7.26 10.25 23.14
C ALA A 50 -7.85 11.43 22.34
N HIS A 51 -8.91 11.21 21.53
CA HIS A 51 -9.55 12.24 20.69
C HIS A 51 -8.57 13.08 19.84
N VAL A 52 -7.39 12.53 19.53
CA VAL A 52 -6.37 13.17 18.71
C VAL A 52 -6.71 13.05 17.23
N MET A 53 -6.49 14.12 16.48
CA MET A 53 -6.68 14.13 15.03
C MET A 53 -5.46 13.59 14.30
N THR A 54 -4.26 13.80 14.86
CA THR A 54 -2.99 13.34 14.29
C THR A 54 -2.16 12.56 15.31
N ASP A 55 -1.34 11.64 14.82
CA ASP A 55 -0.38 10.91 15.64
C ASP A 55 0.68 11.81 16.26
N ILE A 56 1.03 12.89 15.56
CA ILE A 56 2.00 13.88 16.04
C ILE A 56 1.42 14.69 17.20
N GLU A 57 0.13 15.03 17.17
CA GLU A 57 -0.57 15.72 18.27
C GLU A 57 -0.54 14.92 19.58
N PHE A 58 -0.63 13.59 19.49
CA PHE A 58 -0.50 12.72 20.65
C PHE A 58 0.85 12.89 21.37
N THR A 59 1.93 13.18 20.63
CA THR A 59 3.27 13.40 21.22
C THR A 59 3.28 14.65 22.11
N GLU A 60 2.54 15.69 21.72
CA GLU A 60 2.46 16.94 22.48
C GLU A 60 1.64 16.79 23.76
N ILE A 61 0.52 16.07 23.69
CA ILE A 61 -0.31 15.73 24.85
C ILE A 61 0.49 14.85 25.82
N ARG A 62 1.29 13.91 25.31
CA ARG A 62 2.02 12.95 26.15
C ARG A 62 3.24 13.54 26.83
N TYR A 63 3.99 14.43 26.17
CA TYR A 63 5.31 14.88 26.63
C TYR A 63 5.39 16.37 27.00
N SER A 64 4.26 17.06 27.14
CA SER A 64 4.06 18.45 27.61
C SER A 64 5.31 19.35 27.73
N GLY A 65 5.36 20.41 26.94
CA GLY A 65 6.35 21.49 27.08
C GLY A 65 7.11 21.83 25.80
N ARG A 66 8.06 22.76 25.91
CA ARG A 66 8.90 23.23 24.79
C ARG A 66 9.64 22.09 24.06
N PRO A 67 10.24 21.10 24.75
CA PRO A 67 10.91 19.98 24.06
C PRO A 67 9.94 19.12 23.24
N ALA A 68 8.70 18.93 23.69
CA ALA A 68 7.69 18.17 22.97
C ALA A 68 7.22 18.89 21.69
N ALA A 69 7.08 20.23 21.74
CA ALA A 69 6.76 21.04 20.56
C ALA A 69 7.86 20.95 19.49
N VAL A 70 9.14 20.97 19.90
CA VAL A 70 10.28 20.77 18.99
C VAL A 70 10.26 19.37 18.38
N LEU A 71 9.99 18.32 19.18
CA LEU A 71 9.88 16.96 18.68
C LEU A 71 8.71 16.79 17.69
N ARG A 72 7.57 17.44 17.95
CA ARG A 72 6.43 17.51 17.04
C ARG A 72 6.82 18.16 15.72
N GLY A 73 7.48 19.31 15.76
CA GLY A 73 7.97 20.00 14.57
C GLY A 73 8.91 19.12 13.75
N PHE A 74 9.92 18.53 14.40
CA PHE A 74 10.87 17.63 13.74
C PHE A 74 10.18 16.42 13.11
N ARG A 75 9.31 15.70 13.86
CA ARG A 75 8.56 14.55 13.33
C ARG A 75 7.66 14.92 12.15
N SER A 76 7.01 16.09 12.20
CA SER A 76 6.15 16.54 11.11
C SER A 76 6.92 16.76 9.80
N ILE A 77 8.14 17.30 9.88
CA ILE A 77 9.01 17.50 8.72
C ILE A 77 9.59 16.16 8.24
N TYR A 78 10.12 15.37 9.17
CA TYR A 78 10.74 14.08 8.87
C TYR A 78 9.75 13.10 8.22
N LEU A 79 8.59 12.86 8.85
CA LEU A 79 7.58 11.96 8.33
C LEU A 79 6.83 12.57 7.14
N GLY A 80 6.46 13.84 7.24
CA GLY A 80 5.61 14.52 6.27
C GLY A 80 6.31 14.82 4.94
N ILE A 81 7.60 15.15 4.96
CA ILE A 81 8.36 15.50 3.76
C ILE A 81 9.26 14.33 3.36
N PHE A 82 10.24 13.98 4.19
CA PHE A 82 11.29 13.04 3.76
C PHE A 82 10.76 11.63 3.50
N ILE A 83 10.05 11.05 4.47
CA ILE A 83 9.52 9.68 4.33
C ILE A 83 8.48 9.62 3.21
N ASN A 84 7.54 10.58 3.16
CA ASN A 84 6.54 10.62 2.09
C ASN A 84 7.15 10.76 0.70
N LEU A 85 8.20 11.56 0.51
CA LEU A 85 8.87 11.68 -0.79
C LEU A 85 9.53 10.37 -1.22
N ILE A 86 10.14 9.64 -0.29
CA ILE A 86 10.72 8.32 -0.57
C ILE A 86 9.62 7.33 -0.97
N ILE A 87 8.52 7.28 -0.22
CA ILE A 87 7.38 6.40 -0.53
C ILE A 87 6.78 6.76 -1.90
N LEU A 88 6.55 8.04 -2.16
CA LEU A 88 6.00 8.51 -3.43
C LEU A 88 6.93 8.15 -4.61
N GLY A 89 8.24 8.34 -4.46
CA GLY A 89 9.22 7.95 -5.46
C GLY A 89 9.23 6.45 -5.73
N TRP A 90 9.16 5.64 -4.67
CA TRP A 90 9.11 4.19 -4.78
C TRP A 90 7.85 3.69 -5.49
N VAL A 91 6.67 4.17 -5.08
CA VAL A 91 5.37 3.80 -5.68
C VAL A 91 5.28 4.27 -7.12
N THR A 92 5.71 5.51 -7.42
CA THR A 92 5.71 6.06 -8.77
C THR A 92 6.61 5.24 -9.69
N ARG A 93 7.78 4.82 -9.21
CA ARG A 93 8.69 3.95 -9.97
C ARG A 93 8.06 2.60 -10.31
N ALA A 94 7.31 2.01 -9.38
CA ALA A 94 6.58 0.78 -9.65
C ALA A 94 5.50 0.99 -10.73
N MET A 95 4.75 2.10 -10.65
CA MET A 95 3.74 2.45 -11.65
C MET A 95 4.33 2.67 -13.04
N ILE A 96 5.46 3.39 -13.16
CA ILE A 96 6.17 3.55 -14.43
C ILE A 96 6.50 2.18 -15.02
N LYS A 97 7.06 1.27 -14.22
CA LYS A 97 7.43 -0.07 -14.69
C LYS A 97 6.22 -0.84 -15.21
N ILE A 98 5.08 -0.77 -14.51
CA ILE A 98 3.84 -1.44 -14.93
C ILE A 98 3.33 -0.83 -16.24
N LEU A 99 3.24 0.50 -16.35
CA LEU A 99 2.71 1.18 -17.54
C LEU A 99 3.61 0.97 -18.76
N THR A 100 4.93 1.06 -18.60
CA THR A 100 5.86 0.87 -19.71
C THR A 100 5.85 -0.57 -20.20
N ILE A 101 5.77 -1.57 -19.32
CA ILE A 101 5.70 -2.98 -19.73
C ILE A 101 4.34 -3.33 -20.34
N SER A 102 3.24 -2.83 -19.76
CA SER A 102 1.89 -3.24 -20.16
C SER A 102 1.36 -2.48 -21.37
N LEU A 103 1.67 -1.18 -21.48
CA LEU A 103 1.12 -0.28 -22.49
C LEU A 103 2.19 0.28 -23.45
N GLY A 104 3.47 -0.04 -23.25
CA GLY A 104 4.56 0.46 -24.10
C GLY A 104 4.80 1.98 -23.99
N VAL A 105 4.28 2.62 -22.95
CA VAL A 105 4.31 4.09 -22.80
C VAL A 105 5.67 4.56 -22.29
N SER A 106 6.13 5.72 -22.79
CA SER A 106 7.38 6.33 -22.32
C SER A 106 7.33 6.67 -20.82
N PRO A 107 8.45 6.55 -20.08
CA PRO A 107 8.47 6.79 -18.64
C PRO A 107 7.96 8.17 -18.22
N TYR A 108 8.30 9.21 -18.98
CA TYR A 108 7.88 10.59 -18.70
C TYR A 108 6.36 10.77 -18.85
N LEU A 109 5.77 10.17 -19.89
CA LEU A 109 4.33 10.23 -20.11
C LEU A 109 3.58 9.42 -19.05
N ALA A 110 4.12 8.27 -18.63
CA ALA A 110 3.55 7.47 -17.55
C ALA A 110 3.48 8.25 -16.23
N VAL A 111 4.55 8.97 -15.86
CA VAL A 111 4.55 9.85 -14.68
C VAL A 111 3.52 10.98 -14.83
N GLY A 112 3.50 11.65 -15.99
CA GLY A 112 2.56 12.73 -16.26
C GLY A 112 1.10 12.31 -16.09
N ILE A 113 0.73 11.16 -16.65
CA ILE A 113 -0.63 10.60 -16.52
C ILE A 113 -0.95 10.29 -15.06
N CYS A 114 -0.05 9.60 -14.35
CA CYS A 114 -0.27 9.26 -12.93
C CYS A 114 -0.45 10.51 -12.07
N PHE A 115 0.37 11.54 -12.30
CA PHE A 115 0.31 12.80 -11.57
C PHE A 115 -0.99 13.55 -11.83
N VAL A 116 -1.37 13.72 -13.09
CA VAL A 116 -2.60 14.44 -13.47
C VAL A 116 -3.83 13.77 -12.88
N ILE A 117 -3.94 12.44 -13.01
CA ILE A 117 -5.07 11.69 -12.43
C ILE A 117 -5.09 11.88 -10.92
N THR A 118 -3.94 11.69 -10.25
CA THR A 118 -3.83 11.79 -8.78
C THR A 118 -4.25 13.16 -8.26
N VAL A 119 -3.75 14.23 -8.87
CA VAL A 119 -4.10 15.60 -8.48
C VAL A 119 -5.56 15.89 -8.78
N ALA A 120 -6.07 15.48 -9.95
CA ALA A 120 -7.44 15.77 -10.36
C ALA A 120 -8.47 15.23 -9.35
N TYR A 121 -8.38 13.95 -8.95
CA TYR A 121 -9.34 13.40 -7.99
C TYR A 121 -9.07 13.86 -6.54
N SER A 122 -7.81 14.09 -6.17
CA SER A 122 -7.47 14.53 -4.79
C SER A 122 -7.95 15.94 -4.51
N VAL A 123 -7.81 16.86 -5.49
CA VAL A 123 -8.25 18.25 -5.37
C VAL A 123 -9.78 18.35 -5.44
N ALA A 124 -10.43 17.56 -6.30
CA ALA A 124 -11.87 17.68 -6.53
C ALA A 124 -12.72 17.31 -5.31
N ALA A 125 -12.29 16.36 -4.47
CA ALA A 125 -13.18 15.79 -3.45
C ALA A 125 -12.52 15.42 -2.11
N GLY A 126 -11.25 15.80 -1.91
CA GLY A 126 -10.56 15.72 -0.62
C GLY A 126 -10.44 14.30 -0.06
N MET A 127 -10.21 14.19 1.26
CA MET A 127 -9.98 12.90 1.93
C MET A 127 -11.18 11.93 1.83
N TRP A 128 -12.40 12.46 1.69
CA TRP A 128 -13.60 11.64 1.60
C TRP A 128 -13.64 10.85 0.29
N ALA A 129 -13.33 11.49 -0.84
CA ALA A 129 -13.21 10.77 -2.11
C ALA A 129 -12.05 9.78 -2.12
N VAL A 130 -10.89 10.16 -1.57
CA VAL A 130 -9.73 9.25 -1.49
C VAL A 130 -10.12 7.95 -0.78
N LEU A 131 -10.88 8.04 0.32
CA LEU A 131 -11.36 6.87 1.06
C LEU A 131 -12.29 5.98 0.22
N TRP A 132 -13.20 6.56 -0.56
CA TRP A 132 -14.09 5.80 -1.44
C TRP A 132 -13.37 5.17 -2.62
N THR A 133 -12.44 5.91 -3.25
CA THR A 133 -11.65 5.37 -4.35
C THR A 133 -10.76 4.23 -3.88
N ASP A 134 -10.19 4.33 -2.68
CA ASP A 134 -9.38 3.26 -2.09
C ASP A 134 -10.20 2.00 -1.81
N LEU A 135 -11.42 2.16 -1.29
CA LEU A 135 -12.32 1.03 -1.05
C LEU A 135 -12.66 0.30 -2.35
N LEU A 136 -13.05 1.03 -3.39
CA LEU A 136 -13.39 0.45 -4.69
C LEU A 136 -12.17 -0.21 -5.35
N GLN A 137 -11.02 0.46 -5.35
CA GLN A 137 -9.78 -0.11 -5.87
C GLN A 137 -9.38 -1.37 -5.11
N PHE A 138 -9.59 -1.42 -3.80
CA PHE A 138 -9.30 -2.61 -3.00
C PHE A 138 -10.19 -3.80 -3.42
N ILE A 139 -11.50 -3.59 -3.56
CA ILE A 139 -12.43 -4.65 -3.98
C ILE A 139 -12.06 -5.18 -5.38
N ILE A 140 -11.78 -4.27 -6.32
CA ILE A 140 -11.38 -4.63 -7.69
C ILE A 140 -10.08 -5.45 -7.67
N LYS A 141 -9.05 -4.98 -6.95
CA LYS A 141 -7.75 -5.67 -6.85
C LYS A 141 -7.90 -7.06 -6.23
N MET A 142 -8.68 -7.20 -5.15
CA MET A 142 -8.88 -8.50 -4.50
C MET A 142 -9.63 -9.48 -5.41
N THR A 143 -10.66 -9.01 -6.11
CA THR A 143 -11.41 -9.83 -7.06
C THR A 143 -10.51 -10.29 -8.22
N ALA A 144 -9.66 -9.40 -8.74
CA ALA A 144 -8.72 -9.72 -9.80
C ALA A 144 -7.70 -10.78 -9.36
N VAL A 145 -7.17 -10.70 -8.13
CA VAL A 145 -6.25 -11.72 -7.58
C VAL A 145 -6.94 -13.07 -7.44
N MET A 146 -8.17 -13.12 -6.93
CA MET A 146 -8.93 -14.37 -6.78
C MET A 146 -9.24 -15.01 -8.14
N ALA A 147 -9.65 -14.20 -9.11
CA ALA A 147 -9.91 -14.66 -10.48
C ALA A 147 -8.63 -15.19 -11.15
N GLY A 148 -7.51 -14.48 -11.00
CA GLY A 148 -6.20 -14.91 -11.51
C GLY A 148 -5.73 -16.23 -10.90
N PHE A 149 -5.92 -16.40 -9.59
CA PHE A 149 -5.61 -17.67 -8.92
C PHE A 149 -6.48 -18.82 -9.43
N ALA A 150 -7.80 -18.61 -9.57
CA ALA A 150 -8.70 -19.61 -10.11
C ALA A 150 -8.33 -20.00 -11.56
N ALA A 151 -8.00 -19.02 -12.40
CA ALA A 151 -7.54 -19.26 -13.76
C ALA A 151 -6.23 -20.06 -13.82
N ALA A 152 -5.26 -19.73 -12.96
CA ALA A 152 -4.01 -20.48 -12.87
C ALA A 152 -4.23 -21.93 -12.40
N TYR A 153 -5.08 -22.13 -11.39
CA TYR A 153 -5.45 -23.46 -10.91
C TYR A 153 -6.13 -24.30 -12.01
N MET A 154 -7.12 -23.72 -12.72
CA MET A 154 -7.80 -24.39 -13.83
C MET A 154 -6.84 -24.73 -14.98
N SER A 155 -5.87 -23.87 -15.28
CA SER A 155 -4.83 -24.15 -16.28
C SER A 155 -3.94 -25.35 -15.88
N THR A 156 -3.56 -25.43 -14.60
CA THR A 156 -2.82 -26.61 -14.09
C THR A 156 -3.64 -27.89 -14.20
N VAL A 157 -4.92 -27.86 -13.81
CA VAL A 157 -5.82 -29.01 -13.91
C VAL A 157 -6.03 -29.44 -15.37
N ALA A 158 -6.24 -28.48 -16.28
CA ALA A 158 -6.36 -28.76 -17.72
C ALA A 158 -5.08 -29.39 -18.29
N THR A 159 -3.92 -28.93 -17.83
CA THR A 159 -2.64 -29.56 -18.21
C THR A 159 -2.61 -31.01 -17.75
N GLN A 160 -2.89 -31.30 -16.47
CA GLN A 160 -2.89 -32.68 -15.93
C GLN A 160 -3.91 -33.61 -16.64
N LEU A 161 -5.08 -33.09 -17.01
CA LEU A 161 -6.09 -33.84 -17.77
C LEU A 161 -5.61 -34.17 -19.19
N ASN A 162 -4.89 -33.27 -19.85
CA ASN A 162 -4.34 -33.51 -21.20
C ASN A 162 -3.25 -34.60 -21.23
N TRP A 163 -2.48 -34.78 -20.15
CA TRP A 163 -1.50 -35.88 -20.05
C TRP A 163 -2.15 -37.25 -19.80
N GLY A 164 -3.41 -37.30 -19.35
CA GLY A 164 -4.16 -38.54 -19.13
C GLY A 164 -4.96 -39.03 -20.35
N ALA A 165 -4.92 -38.29 -21.46
CA ALA A 165 -5.71 -38.55 -22.67
C ALA A 165 -4.86 -38.98 -23.89
N SER A 166 -3.57 -39.25 -23.71
CA SER A 166 -2.63 -39.75 -24.72
C SER A 166 -2.06 -41.11 -24.35
#